data_AF-A0A4V3RS42-F1
#
_entry.id   AF-A0A4V3RS42-F1
#
_cell.length_a   1.000
_cell.length_b   1.000
_cell.length_c   1.000
_cell.angle_alpha   90.00
_cell.angle_beta   90.00
_cell.angle_gamma   90.00
#
_symmetry.space_group_name_H-M   'P 1'
#
loop_
_entity.id
_entity.type
_entity.pdbx_description
1 polymer ?
#
loop_
_entity_poly.entity_id
_entity_poly.type
_entity_poly.pdbx_seq_one_letter_code
_entity_poly.pdbx_strand_id
1 'polypeptide(L)'
;MENGQITYIGKWIRWRRKALGLSQAAFLKAHPLCSRKTLSLLENGKSDIRLDLIEDLLLAFDVRLQPDQTVLSDRCWNMLADAYETYDVPTMEARITRIETTLRPFSRDLFCRDALDFLDLLRRFLSRELSFDQAASLWRFLEPVWPRSVQDLALAMRYGAHLSVGVPFEEEKKLSQSEFLPNRISYGYRLWETDRRHLLSVHINQLESEVSYAQNPIRTMDLWILKLISFSKAERSDWKHTWNHITTHWNDVCLDSKRAVYVHNLTMAFFEKDELKTVARWLETVPDWSRTSLALRLVAIVTFSRLDKMDRLSLCLVSNTDDPGNPQYPYLHYFRLKYEKGLNADTLLDALAKDVWPLARDDSFFGPVFERELRELVIQTRRYRLLTLL
;
A
#
# COMPACT_ATOMS: atom_id res chain seq x y z
N MET A 1 -2.54 -22.62 28.16
CA MET A 1 -2.66 -21.44 27.28
C MET A 1 -1.91 -20.29 27.90
N GLU A 2 -1.18 -19.51 27.10
CA GLU A 2 -0.57 -18.26 27.54
C GLU A 2 -1.64 -17.16 27.69
N ASN A 3 -1.45 -16.18 28.58
CA ASN A 3 -2.43 -15.11 28.86
C ASN A 3 -2.85 -14.30 27.61
N GLY A 4 -2.00 -14.23 26.58
CA GLY A 4 -2.31 -13.59 25.30
C GLY A 4 -3.43 -14.29 24.52
N GLN A 5 -3.49 -15.62 24.56
CA GLN A 5 -4.49 -16.42 23.83
C GLN A 5 -5.92 -16.21 24.41
N ILE A 6 -6.04 -16.14 25.74
CA ILE A 6 -7.33 -15.90 26.42
C ILE A 6 -7.87 -14.49 26.08
N THR A 7 -6.97 -13.51 25.97
CA THR A 7 -7.30 -12.13 25.58
C THR A 7 -7.88 -12.07 24.17
N TYR A 8 -7.29 -12.80 23.23
CA TYR A 8 -7.75 -12.92 21.85
C TYR A 8 -9.14 -13.56 21.77
N ILE A 9 -9.30 -14.73 22.39
CA ILE A 9 -10.54 -15.50 22.38
C ILE A 9 -11.71 -14.67 22.92
N GLY A 10 -11.49 -13.93 24.00
CA GLY A 10 -12.56 -13.12 24.58
C GLY A 10 -13.00 -11.95 23.71
N LYS A 11 -12.06 -11.22 23.08
CA LYS A 11 -12.40 -10.18 22.10
C LYS A 11 -13.14 -10.76 20.89
N TRP A 12 -12.77 -11.96 20.48
CA TRP A 12 -13.43 -12.67 19.39
C TRP A 12 -14.86 -13.08 19.74
N ILE A 13 -15.09 -13.67 20.92
CA ILE A 13 -16.43 -13.99 21.42
C ILE A 13 -17.32 -12.74 21.41
N ARG A 14 -16.78 -11.59 21.87
CA ARG A 14 -17.49 -10.30 21.84
C ARG A 14 -17.90 -9.89 20.43
N TRP A 15 -16.94 -9.95 19.50
CA TRP A 15 -17.16 -9.55 18.11
C TRP A 15 -18.19 -10.47 17.45
N ARG A 16 -18.01 -11.79 17.56
CA ARG A 16 -18.89 -12.78 16.93
C ARG A 16 -20.31 -12.68 17.46
N ARG A 17 -20.47 -12.52 18.79
CA ARG A 17 -21.76 -12.27 19.41
C ARG A 17 -22.44 -11.02 18.84
N LYS A 18 -21.69 -9.92 18.70
CA LYS A 18 -22.22 -8.67 18.13
C LYS A 18 -22.57 -8.79 16.64
N ALA A 19 -21.75 -9.48 15.85
CA ALA A 19 -21.99 -9.73 14.44
C ALA A 19 -23.29 -10.55 14.21
N LEU A 20 -23.61 -11.44 15.14
CA LEU A 20 -24.87 -12.20 15.14
C LEU A 20 -26.06 -11.42 15.76
N GLY A 21 -25.88 -10.14 16.11
CA GLY A 21 -26.94 -9.31 16.70
C GLY A 21 -27.34 -9.72 18.13
N LEU A 22 -26.55 -10.56 18.80
CA LEU A 22 -26.90 -11.12 20.11
C LEU A 22 -26.51 -10.15 21.24
N SER A 23 -27.46 -9.81 22.12
CA SER A 23 -27.12 -9.14 23.38
C SER A 23 -26.39 -10.10 24.33
N GLN A 24 -25.63 -9.58 25.30
CA GLN A 24 -25.02 -10.44 26.34
C GLN A 24 -26.09 -11.26 27.07
N ALA A 25 -27.24 -10.66 27.38
CA ALA A 25 -28.33 -11.36 28.06
C ALA A 25 -28.91 -12.49 27.19
N ALA A 26 -29.05 -12.27 25.88
CA ALA A 26 -29.52 -13.30 24.95
C ALA A 26 -28.51 -14.43 24.80
N PHE A 27 -27.22 -14.10 24.71
CA PHE A 27 -26.14 -15.08 24.60
C PHE A 27 -26.03 -15.95 25.87
N LEU A 28 -26.10 -15.33 27.05
CA LEU A 28 -26.00 -16.04 28.33
C LEU A 28 -27.20 -16.94 28.64
N LYS A 29 -28.38 -16.70 28.03
CA LYS A 29 -29.52 -17.61 28.14
C LYS A 29 -29.21 -19.01 27.58
N ALA A 30 -28.34 -19.10 26.58
CA ALA A 30 -27.88 -20.36 26.01
C ALA A 30 -26.67 -20.96 26.74
N HIS A 31 -25.99 -20.18 27.60
CA HIS A 31 -24.73 -20.56 28.25
C HIS A 31 -24.72 -20.17 29.75
N PRO A 32 -25.51 -20.87 30.59
CA PRO A 32 -25.75 -20.48 31.99
C PRO A 32 -24.54 -20.63 32.91
N LEU A 33 -23.52 -21.40 32.49
CA LEU A 33 -22.27 -21.58 33.23
C LEU A 33 -21.38 -20.31 33.20
N CYS A 34 -21.66 -19.38 32.28
CA CYS A 34 -20.97 -18.10 32.24
C CYS A 34 -21.80 -17.01 32.92
N SER A 35 -21.25 -16.35 33.94
CA SER A 35 -21.89 -15.16 34.49
C SER A 35 -21.73 -13.96 33.56
N ARG A 36 -22.65 -13.00 33.59
CA ARG A 36 -22.52 -11.74 32.83
C ARG A 36 -21.23 -10.99 33.15
N LYS A 37 -20.80 -11.02 34.42
CA LYS A 37 -19.54 -10.43 34.86
C LYS A 37 -18.35 -11.15 34.24
N THR A 38 -18.37 -12.49 34.22
CA THR A 38 -17.31 -13.32 33.63
C THR A 38 -17.23 -13.13 32.12
N LEU A 39 -18.37 -13.16 31.41
CA LEU A 39 -18.41 -12.85 29.97
C LEU A 39 -17.89 -11.44 29.70
N SER A 40 -18.29 -10.44 30.49
CA SER A 40 -17.80 -9.07 30.32
C SER A 40 -16.30 -8.96 30.58
N LEU A 41 -15.73 -9.72 31.51
CA LEU A 41 -14.28 -9.76 31.76
C LEU A 41 -13.56 -10.42 30.57
N LEU A 42 -14.10 -11.52 30.06
CA LEU A 42 -13.58 -12.24 28.89
C LEU A 42 -13.59 -11.34 27.65
N GLU A 43 -14.74 -10.72 27.34
CA GLU A 43 -14.94 -9.83 26.20
C GLU A 43 -14.09 -8.56 26.21
N ASN A 44 -13.54 -8.21 27.38
CA ASN A 44 -12.59 -7.11 27.55
C ASN A 44 -11.14 -7.60 27.70
N GLY A 45 -10.88 -8.88 27.43
CA GLY A 45 -9.53 -9.43 27.36
C GLY A 45 -8.86 -9.64 28.71
N LYS A 46 -9.61 -9.88 29.78
CA LYS A 46 -9.03 -10.24 31.08
C LYS A 46 -8.71 -11.74 31.13
N SER A 47 -7.51 -12.07 31.60
CA SER A 47 -6.90 -13.40 31.45
C SER A 47 -7.18 -14.39 32.60
N ASP A 48 -7.88 -13.96 33.66
CA ASP A 48 -8.17 -14.82 34.82
C ASP A 48 -9.54 -15.51 34.69
N ILE A 49 -9.68 -16.31 33.63
CA ILE A 49 -10.91 -17.04 33.32
C ILE A 49 -10.56 -18.49 33.08
N ARG A 50 -11.34 -19.38 33.69
CA ARG A 50 -11.10 -20.82 33.60
C ARG A 50 -11.24 -21.31 32.16
N LEU A 51 -10.34 -22.20 31.74
CA LEU A 51 -10.28 -22.75 30.38
C LEU A 51 -11.56 -23.50 29.97
N ASP A 52 -12.11 -24.31 30.88
CA ASP A 52 -13.36 -25.06 30.67
C ASP A 52 -14.52 -24.14 30.26
N LEU A 53 -14.61 -22.97 30.89
CA LEU A 53 -15.63 -21.98 30.56
C LEU A 53 -15.40 -21.33 29.19
N ILE A 54 -14.14 -21.15 28.79
CA ILE A 54 -13.80 -20.58 27.48
C ILE A 54 -14.13 -21.59 26.38
N GLU A 55 -13.83 -22.87 26.58
CA GLU A 55 -14.19 -23.95 25.66
C GLU A 55 -15.71 -24.04 25.49
N ASP A 56 -16.48 -24.00 26.58
CA ASP A 56 -17.95 -23.98 26.53
C ASP A 56 -18.52 -22.78 25.74
N LEU A 57 -17.93 -21.60 25.89
CA LEU A 57 -18.36 -20.39 25.16
C LEU A 57 -17.94 -20.42 23.70
N LEU A 58 -16.85 -21.11 23.35
CA LEU A 58 -16.41 -21.28 21.97
C LEU A 58 -17.23 -22.34 21.23
N LEU A 59 -17.66 -23.40 21.93
CA LEU A 59 -18.61 -24.38 21.40
C LEU A 59 -19.93 -23.73 20.95
N ALA A 60 -20.34 -22.61 21.58
CA ALA A 60 -21.47 -21.80 21.15
C ALA A 60 -21.36 -21.28 19.70
N PHE A 61 -20.13 -21.17 19.21
CA PHE A 61 -19.80 -20.70 17.87
C PHE A 61 -19.23 -21.84 17.00
N ASP A 62 -19.39 -23.09 17.41
CA ASP A 62 -18.83 -24.29 16.78
C ASP A 62 -17.29 -24.26 16.67
N VAL A 63 -16.64 -23.62 17.65
CA VAL A 63 -15.18 -23.52 17.76
C VAL A 63 -14.69 -24.47 18.86
N ARG A 64 -13.66 -25.28 18.57
CA ARG A 64 -13.00 -26.16 19.55
C ARG A 64 -11.53 -25.74 19.71
N LEU A 65 -11.12 -25.45 20.94
CA LEU A 65 -9.71 -25.20 21.24
C LEU A 65 -8.93 -26.50 21.08
N GLN A 66 -7.87 -26.44 20.28
CA GLN A 66 -6.96 -27.57 20.10
C GLN A 66 -5.68 -27.32 20.92
N PRO A 67 -5.06 -28.35 21.51
CA PRO A 67 -3.93 -28.19 22.43
C PRO A 67 -2.72 -27.44 21.83
N ASP A 68 -2.56 -27.47 20.50
CA ASP A 68 -1.38 -26.98 19.79
C ASP A 68 -1.50 -25.54 19.26
N GLN A 69 -2.31 -24.69 19.89
CA GLN A 69 -2.52 -23.26 19.56
C GLN A 69 -1.27 -22.36 19.64
N THR A 70 -0.09 -22.92 19.85
CA THR A 70 1.19 -22.20 19.86
C THR A 70 1.45 -21.43 18.56
N VAL A 71 0.87 -21.83 17.43
CA VAL A 71 1.03 -21.18 16.12
C VAL A 71 0.16 -19.94 15.91
N LEU A 72 -0.90 -19.79 16.69
CA LEU A 72 -1.69 -18.57 16.77
C LEU A 72 -1.23 -17.67 17.93
N SER A 73 -0.11 -18.02 18.57
CA SER A 73 0.50 -17.16 19.57
C SER A 73 0.99 -15.86 18.92
N ASP A 74 0.96 -14.79 19.70
CA ASP A 74 1.53 -13.50 19.30
C ASP A 74 2.99 -13.67 18.84
N ARG A 75 3.73 -14.63 19.40
CA ARG A 75 5.12 -14.93 19.01
C ARG A 75 5.25 -15.33 17.54
N CYS A 76 4.39 -16.19 17.02
CA CYS A 76 4.48 -16.63 15.62
C CYS A 76 4.19 -15.48 14.64
N TRP A 77 3.17 -14.66 14.95
CA TRP A 77 2.84 -13.49 14.16
C TRP A 77 3.88 -12.38 14.28
N ASN A 78 4.46 -12.17 15.46
CA ASN A 78 5.55 -11.23 15.67
C ASN A 78 6.79 -11.64 14.89
N MET A 79 7.15 -12.92 14.90
CA MET A 79 8.23 -13.41 14.03
C MET A 79 7.91 -13.13 12.55
N LEU A 80 6.69 -13.39 12.08
CA LEU A 80 6.35 -13.05 10.70
C LEU A 80 6.46 -11.53 10.43
N ALA A 81 6.03 -10.69 11.36
CA ALA A 81 6.16 -9.23 11.28
C ALA A 81 7.63 -8.78 11.26
N ASP A 82 8.50 -9.36 12.07
CA ASP A 82 9.95 -9.07 12.08
C ASP A 82 10.60 -9.40 10.73
N ALA A 83 10.22 -10.53 10.13
CA ALA A 83 10.72 -10.91 8.79
C ALA A 83 10.21 -9.96 7.71
N TYR A 84 8.98 -9.44 7.85
CA TYR A 84 8.47 -8.39 6.98
C TYR A 84 9.19 -7.06 7.20
N GLU A 85 9.56 -6.72 8.44
CA GLU A 85 10.31 -5.52 8.75
C GLU A 85 11.67 -5.50 8.06
N THR A 86 12.38 -6.62 8.01
CA THR A 86 13.63 -6.73 7.23
C THR A 86 13.39 -6.99 5.75
N TYR A 87 12.13 -7.28 5.35
CA TYR A 87 11.69 -7.64 4.01
C TYR A 87 12.46 -8.85 3.42
N ASP A 88 12.75 -9.82 4.30
CA ASP A 88 13.38 -11.10 3.94
C ASP A 88 12.32 -12.07 3.41
N VAL A 89 12.07 -12.03 2.09
CA VAL A 89 11.05 -12.85 1.42
C VAL A 89 11.26 -14.35 1.64
N PRO A 90 12.46 -14.93 1.45
CA PRO A 90 12.69 -16.35 1.77
C PRO A 90 12.32 -16.72 3.22
N THR A 91 12.72 -15.91 4.19
CA THR A 91 12.38 -16.16 5.60
C THR A 91 10.89 -16.00 5.87
N MET A 92 10.22 -15.02 5.24
CA MET A 92 8.77 -14.88 5.31
C MET A 92 8.07 -16.12 4.76
N GLU A 93 8.41 -16.59 3.56
CA GLU A 93 7.79 -17.79 2.96
C GLU A 93 8.00 -19.05 3.79
N ALA A 94 9.20 -19.23 4.35
CA ALA A 94 9.47 -20.34 5.27
C ALA A 94 8.60 -20.26 6.54
N ARG A 95 8.42 -19.06 7.10
CA ARG A 95 7.56 -18.83 8.28
C ARG A 95 6.08 -19.03 7.94
N ILE A 96 5.59 -18.50 6.82
CA ILE A 96 4.23 -18.71 6.32
C ILE A 96 3.96 -20.22 6.18
N THR A 97 4.82 -20.94 5.47
CA THR A 97 4.66 -22.39 5.22
C THR A 97 4.60 -23.19 6.52
N ARG A 98 5.45 -22.84 7.50
CA ARG A 98 5.44 -23.47 8.82
C ARG A 98 4.10 -23.22 9.54
N ILE A 99 3.63 -21.99 9.56
CA ILE A 99 2.35 -21.62 10.20
C ILE A 99 1.19 -22.36 9.52
N GLU A 100 1.13 -22.36 8.18
CA GLU A 100 0.09 -23.06 7.42
C GLU A 100 0.07 -24.56 7.68
N THR A 101 1.23 -25.22 7.68
CA THR A 101 1.33 -26.67 7.92
C THR A 101 0.74 -27.06 9.26
N THR A 102 0.91 -26.21 10.28
CA THR A 102 0.31 -26.43 11.59
C THR A 102 -1.18 -26.09 11.64
N LEU A 103 -1.65 -25.10 10.86
CA LEU A 103 -3.07 -24.70 10.86
C LEU A 103 -3.97 -25.61 9.99
N ARG A 104 -3.43 -26.22 8.92
CA ARG A 104 -4.21 -27.03 7.95
C ARG A 104 -5.07 -28.14 8.59
N PRO A 105 -4.59 -28.92 9.57
CA PRO A 105 -5.41 -29.91 10.27
C PRO A 105 -6.67 -29.32 10.94
N PHE A 106 -6.65 -28.02 11.25
CA PHE A 106 -7.72 -27.30 11.93
C PHE A 106 -8.51 -26.38 10.99
N SER A 107 -8.37 -26.52 9.68
CA SER A 107 -9.00 -25.66 8.66
C SER A 107 -10.55 -25.60 8.68
N ARG A 108 -11.21 -26.52 9.40
CA ARG A 108 -12.66 -26.46 9.65
C ARG A 108 -13.03 -25.39 10.68
N ASP A 109 -12.11 -25.04 11.57
CA ASP A 109 -12.28 -23.95 12.51
C ASP A 109 -12.26 -22.60 11.80
N LEU A 110 -13.24 -21.74 12.12
CA LEU A 110 -13.40 -20.44 11.47
C LEU A 110 -12.16 -19.56 11.64
N PHE A 111 -11.56 -19.56 12.84
CA PHE A 111 -10.40 -18.72 13.11
C PHE A 111 -9.14 -19.24 12.42
N CYS A 112 -8.91 -20.55 12.44
CA CYS A 112 -7.81 -21.15 11.67
C CYS A 112 -7.98 -20.93 10.17
N ARG A 113 -9.21 -20.94 9.66
CA ARG A 113 -9.51 -20.61 8.26
C ARG A 113 -9.20 -19.14 7.94
N ASP A 114 -9.66 -18.20 8.76
CA ASP A 114 -9.37 -16.78 8.54
C ASP A 114 -7.85 -16.49 8.63
N ALA A 115 -7.12 -17.19 9.51
CA ALA A 115 -5.67 -17.10 9.60
C ALA A 115 -4.97 -17.68 8.34
N LEU A 116 -5.44 -18.81 7.83
CA LEU A 116 -4.96 -19.39 6.56
C LEU A 116 -5.25 -18.44 5.37
N ASP A 117 -6.43 -17.84 5.32
CA ASP A 117 -6.78 -16.83 4.31
C ASP A 117 -5.81 -15.64 4.36
N PHE A 118 -5.48 -15.15 5.56
CA PHE A 118 -4.53 -14.05 5.73
C PHE A 118 -3.14 -14.40 5.18
N LEU A 119 -2.66 -15.61 5.46
CA LEU A 119 -1.37 -16.11 4.97
C LEU A 119 -1.36 -16.24 3.44
N ASP A 120 -2.45 -16.70 2.83
CA ASP A 120 -2.59 -16.74 1.37
C ASP A 120 -2.55 -15.33 0.77
N LEU A 121 -3.29 -14.38 1.35
CA LEU A 121 -3.26 -12.98 0.93
C LEU A 121 -1.86 -12.37 1.06
N LEU A 122 -1.13 -12.67 2.14
CA LEU A 122 0.24 -12.22 2.33
C LEU A 122 1.16 -12.78 1.24
N ARG A 123 1.07 -14.09 0.94
CA ARG A 123 1.86 -14.70 -0.13
C ARG A 123 1.57 -14.06 -1.50
N ARG A 124 0.28 -13.86 -1.83
CA ARG A 124 -0.13 -13.18 -3.07
C ARG A 124 0.35 -11.73 -3.13
N PHE A 125 0.36 -11.03 -2.00
CA PHE A 125 0.91 -9.69 -1.92
C PHE A 125 2.42 -9.70 -2.19
N LEU A 126 3.17 -10.63 -1.60
CA LEU A 126 4.61 -10.79 -1.82
C LEU A 126 4.93 -11.16 -3.28
N SER A 127 4.09 -11.98 -3.94
CA SER A 127 4.21 -12.33 -5.35
C SER A 127 3.66 -11.26 -6.31
N ARG A 128 3.03 -10.19 -5.80
CA ARG A 128 2.34 -9.13 -6.57
C ARG A 128 1.16 -9.64 -7.42
N GLU A 129 0.44 -10.63 -6.92
CA GLU A 129 -0.68 -11.31 -7.58
C GLU A 129 -2.02 -11.07 -6.87
N LEU A 130 -2.12 -9.98 -6.10
CA LEU A 130 -3.32 -9.66 -5.34
C LEU A 130 -4.40 -9.03 -6.24
N SER A 131 -5.60 -9.61 -6.27
CA SER A 131 -6.74 -9.01 -6.98
C SER A 131 -7.38 -7.87 -6.17
N PHE A 132 -8.23 -7.06 -6.82
CA PHE A 132 -8.96 -5.98 -6.13
C PHE A 132 -9.82 -6.50 -4.97
N ASP A 133 -10.61 -7.55 -5.19
CA ASP A 133 -11.49 -8.11 -4.15
C ASP A 133 -10.69 -8.72 -2.99
N GLN A 134 -9.57 -9.39 -3.30
CA GLN A 134 -8.65 -9.93 -2.31
C GLN A 134 -8.02 -8.81 -1.49
N ALA A 135 -7.55 -7.75 -2.14
CA ALA A 135 -7.00 -6.57 -1.49
C ALA A 135 -8.04 -5.83 -0.63
N ALA A 136 -9.27 -5.69 -1.13
CA ALA A 136 -10.36 -5.10 -0.39
C ALA A 136 -10.61 -5.88 0.90
N SER A 137 -10.59 -7.22 0.86
CA SER A 137 -10.83 -8.07 2.03
C SER A 137 -9.86 -7.87 3.20
N LEU A 138 -8.69 -7.22 2.98
CA LEU A 138 -7.70 -6.97 4.02
C LEU A 138 -8.22 -6.13 5.20
N TRP A 139 -9.29 -5.34 5.03
CA TRP A 139 -9.84 -4.53 6.13
C TRP A 139 -10.30 -5.38 7.31
N ARG A 140 -10.79 -6.60 7.05
CA ARG A 140 -11.29 -7.51 8.10
C ARG A 140 -10.18 -7.90 9.07
N PHE A 141 -8.92 -7.82 8.65
CA PHE A 141 -7.75 -8.11 9.48
C PHE A 141 -7.23 -6.89 10.25
N LEU A 142 -7.81 -5.70 10.03
CA LEU A 142 -7.57 -4.50 10.84
C LEU A 142 -8.52 -4.38 12.04
N GLU A 143 -9.34 -5.41 12.26
CA GLU A 143 -10.27 -5.46 13.37
C GLU A 143 -9.53 -5.72 14.70
N PRO A 144 -10.00 -5.14 15.82
CA PRO A 144 -9.35 -5.29 17.14
C PRO A 144 -9.25 -6.72 17.68
N VAL A 145 -9.92 -7.70 17.03
CA VAL A 145 -9.75 -9.13 17.34
C VAL A 145 -8.32 -9.58 17.07
N TRP A 146 -7.75 -9.19 15.93
CA TRP A 146 -6.49 -9.75 15.47
C TRP A 146 -5.31 -9.32 16.36
N PRO A 147 -4.27 -10.17 16.51
CA PRO A 147 -3.02 -9.76 17.11
C PRO A 147 -2.47 -8.49 16.47
N ARG A 148 -1.75 -7.68 17.25
CA ARG A 148 -1.22 -6.40 16.76
C ARG A 148 -0.33 -6.59 15.52
N SER A 149 0.52 -7.62 15.50
CA SER A 149 1.37 -7.97 14.37
C SER A 149 0.58 -8.32 13.10
N VAL A 150 -0.56 -9.03 13.21
CA VAL A 150 -1.45 -9.28 12.07
C VAL A 150 -2.08 -7.98 11.58
N GLN A 151 -2.56 -7.12 12.50
CA GLN A 151 -3.11 -5.82 12.13
C GLN A 151 -2.06 -4.94 11.44
N ASP A 152 -0.83 -4.94 11.93
CA ASP A 152 0.27 -4.16 11.38
C ASP A 152 0.66 -4.65 9.98
N LEU A 153 0.77 -5.97 9.79
CA LEU A 153 1.00 -6.57 8.47
C LEU A 153 -0.15 -6.29 7.51
N ALA A 154 -1.40 -6.47 7.96
CA ALA A 154 -2.58 -6.19 7.15
C ALA A 154 -2.65 -4.72 6.74
N LEU A 155 -2.26 -3.80 7.63
CA LEU A 155 -2.24 -2.36 7.35
C LEU A 155 -1.18 -2.03 6.30
N ALA A 156 0.01 -2.62 6.42
CA ALA A 156 1.09 -2.46 5.45
C ALA A 156 0.69 -3.01 4.07
N MET A 157 0.10 -4.20 4.03
CA MET A 157 -0.40 -4.82 2.80
C MET A 157 -1.53 -4.00 2.18
N ARG A 158 -2.45 -3.47 2.99
CA ARG A 158 -3.58 -2.69 2.51
C ARG A 158 -3.13 -1.37 1.89
N TYR A 159 -2.16 -0.68 2.51
CA TYR A 159 -1.55 0.49 1.90
C TYR A 159 -0.78 0.12 0.62
N GLY A 160 -0.01 -0.98 0.64
CA GLY A 160 0.65 -1.48 -0.57
C GLY A 160 -0.33 -1.82 -1.70
N ALA A 161 -1.50 -2.36 -1.38
CA ALA A 161 -2.55 -2.68 -2.33
C ALA A 161 -3.31 -1.44 -2.83
N HIS A 162 -3.41 -0.39 -2.02
CA HIS A 162 -3.85 0.93 -2.49
C HIS A 162 -2.97 1.42 -3.64
N LEU A 163 -1.64 1.32 -3.46
CA LEU A 163 -0.66 1.76 -4.47
C LEU A 163 -0.67 0.89 -5.74
N SER A 164 -0.83 -0.42 -5.61
CA SER A 164 -0.67 -1.36 -6.73
C SER A 164 -1.97 -1.76 -7.42
N VAL A 165 -3.07 -1.88 -6.67
CA VAL A 165 -4.37 -2.38 -7.14
C VAL A 165 -5.45 -1.29 -7.15
N GLY A 166 -5.17 -0.10 -6.58
CA GLY A 166 -6.10 1.03 -6.60
C GLY A 166 -7.26 0.91 -5.62
N VAL A 167 -7.13 0.08 -4.58
CA VAL A 167 -8.15 0.00 -3.51
C VAL A 167 -8.16 1.30 -2.71
N PRO A 168 -9.32 1.92 -2.41
CA PRO A 168 -9.37 3.10 -1.55
C PRO A 168 -8.74 2.85 -0.18
N PHE A 169 -7.97 3.82 0.32
CA PHE A 169 -7.30 3.74 1.62
C PHE A 169 -7.84 4.81 2.58
N GLU A 170 -8.51 4.38 3.64
CA GLU A 170 -9.18 5.26 4.61
C GLU A 170 -8.51 5.20 6.00
N GLU A 171 -7.55 4.30 6.19
CA GLU A 171 -6.95 3.97 7.48
C GLU A 171 -5.71 4.81 7.81
N GLU A 172 -5.62 6.01 7.25
CA GLU A 172 -4.49 6.92 7.46
C GLU A 172 -4.19 7.18 8.94
N LYS A 173 -5.23 7.35 9.77
CA LYS A 173 -5.07 7.51 11.22
C LYS A 173 -4.45 6.28 11.89
N LYS A 174 -4.78 5.06 11.43
CA LYS A 174 -4.16 3.83 11.96
C LYS A 174 -2.69 3.77 11.54
N LEU A 175 -2.38 4.24 10.33
CA LEU A 175 -1.03 4.28 9.78
C LEU A 175 -0.13 5.25 10.56
N SER A 176 -0.63 6.45 10.88
CA SER A 176 0.10 7.46 11.66
C SER A 176 0.32 7.07 13.14
N GLN A 177 -0.55 6.22 13.68
CA GLN A 177 -0.48 5.72 15.07
C GLN A 177 0.26 4.39 15.19
N SER A 178 0.74 3.82 14.08
CA SER A 178 1.43 2.54 14.10
C SER A 178 2.84 2.66 14.66
N GLU A 179 3.23 1.75 15.55
CA GLU A 179 4.62 1.63 16.01
C GLU A 179 5.47 0.83 15.01
N PHE A 180 4.83 -0.03 14.19
CA PHE A 180 5.50 -0.84 13.18
C PHE A 180 6.16 0.01 12.10
N LEU A 181 7.49 -0.10 11.95
CA LEU A 181 8.30 0.73 11.06
C LEU A 181 7.83 0.74 9.60
N PRO A 182 7.46 -0.40 8.97
CA PRO A 182 6.93 -0.40 7.61
C PRO A 182 5.66 0.44 7.43
N ASN A 183 4.77 0.46 8.42
CA ASN A 183 3.58 1.29 8.41
C ASN A 183 3.92 2.77 8.57
N ARG A 184 4.90 3.11 9.40
CA ARG A 184 5.36 4.49 9.56
C ARG A 184 6.04 5.01 8.29
N ILE A 185 6.82 4.18 7.60
CA ILE A 185 7.36 4.53 6.28
C ILE A 185 6.22 4.75 5.27
N SER A 186 5.22 3.84 5.26
CA SER A 186 4.02 3.97 4.43
C SER A 186 3.24 5.26 4.72
N TYR A 187 3.17 5.68 5.99
CA TYR A 187 2.58 6.97 6.35
C TYR A 187 3.32 8.15 5.72
N GLY A 188 4.65 8.07 5.63
CA GLY A 188 5.45 9.04 4.89
C GLY A 188 5.05 9.16 3.43
N TYR A 189 4.89 8.03 2.73
CA TYR A 189 4.39 8.03 1.35
C TYR A 189 2.96 8.61 1.28
N ARG A 190 2.10 8.29 2.24
CA ARG A 190 0.74 8.86 2.30
C ARG A 190 0.74 10.38 2.49
N LEU A 191 1.66 10.91 3.29
CA LEU A 191 1.85 12.36 3.45
C LEU A 191 2.29 13.02 2.14
N TRP A 192 3.13 12.33 1.35
CA TRP A 192 3.51 12.80 0.02
C TRP A 192 2.33 12.79 -0.96
N GLU A 193 1.56 11.69 -1.05
CA GLU A 193 0.38 11.57 -1.92
C GLU A 193 -0.70 12.64 -1.64
N THR A 194 -0.74 13.13 -0.41
CA THR A 194 -1.70 14.16 0.05
C THR A 194 -1.09 15.56 0.13
N ASP A 195 0.09 15.76 -0.49
CA ASP A 195 0.85 17.01 -0.56
C ASP A 195 1.13 17.70 0.79
N ARG A 196 1.25 16.91 1.87
CA ARG A 196 1.59 17.38 3.22
C ARG A 196 3.09 17.36 3.48
N ARG A 197 3.85 18.04 2.61
CA ARG A 197 5.33 18.06 2.62
C ARG A 197 5.95 18.51 3.95
N HIS A 198 5.34 19.48 4.63
CA HIS A 198 5.84 19.95 5.93
C HIS A 198 5.79 18.87 7.02
N LEU A 199 4.70 18.10 7.08
CA LEU A 199 4.58 16.96 8.00
C LEU A 199 5.54 15.84 7.61
N LEU A 200 5.73 15.63 6.30
CA LEU A 200 6.64 14.62 5.79
C LEU A 200 8.07 14.86 6.28
N SER A 201 8.59 16.09 6.15
CA SER A 201 9.95 16.42 6.61
C SER A 201 10.12 16.19 8.12
N VAL A 202 9.13 16.56 8.93
CA VAL A 202 9.15 16.31 10.39
C VAL A 202 9.16 14.80 10.67
N HIS A 203 8.33 14.04 9.96
CA HIS A 203 8.20 12.59 10.12
C HIS A 203 9.48 11.84 9.74
N ILE A 204 10.14 12.24 8.64
CA ILE A 204 11.42 11.67 8.20
C ILE A 204 12.49 11.85 9.28
N ASN A 205 12.62 13.05 9.83
CA ASN A 205 13.63 13.34 10.85
C ASN A 205 13.47 12.47 12.10
N GLN A 206 12.23 12.10 12.46
CA GLN A 206 11.98 11.16 13.56
C GLN A 206 12.51 9.75 13.21
N LEU A 207 12.15 9.26 12.02
CA LEU A 207 12.54 7.93 11.56
C LEU A 207 14.04 7.77 11.33
N GLU A 208 14.76 8.82 10.94
CA GLU A 208 16.21 8.76 10.67
C GLU A 208 17.02 8.34 11.90
N SER A 209 16.53 8.64 13.10
CA SER A 209 17.20 8.24 14.34
C SER A 209 17.03 6.75 14.68
N GLU A 210 16.11 6.06 14.02
CA GLU A 210 15.67 4.70 14.37
C GLU A 210 16.18 3.63 13.39
N VAL A 211 16.67 4.03 12.21
CA VAL A 211 17.14 3.10 11.18
C VAL A 211 18.64 3.26 10.96
N SER A 212 19.31 2.12 10.73
CA SER A 212 20.70 2.11 10.28
C SER A 212 20.85 1.16 9.09
N TYR A 213 21.66 1.57 8.11
CA TYR A 213 21.88 0.76 6.91
C TYR A 213 22.44 -0.62 7.26
N ALA A 214 23.32 -0.69 8.26
CA ALA A 214 23.96 -1.94 8.70
C ALA A 214 22.96 -2.97 9.26
N GLN A 215 21.86 -2.52 9.87
CA GLN A 215 20.86 -3.41 10.47
C GLN A 215 19.66 -3.64 9.54
N ASN A 216 19.21 -2.59 8.86
CA ASN A 216 17.99 -2.59 8.05
C ASN A 216 18.22 -1.84 6.73
N PRO A 217 18.96 -2.41 5.77
CA PRO A 217 19.34 -1.71 4.54
C PRO A 217 18.12 -1.35 3.68
N ILE A 218 17.12 -2.23 3.59
CA ILE A 218 15.86 -1.96 2.87
C ILE A 218 15.11 -0.78 3.48
N ARG A 219 14.98 -0.72 4.81
CA ARG A 219 14.23 0.36 5.48
C ARG A 219 14.98 1.68 5.47
N THR A 220 16.30 1.62 5.54
CA THR A 220 17.15 2.79 5.36
C THR A 220 17.03 3.34 3.95
N MET A 221 17.03 2.48 2.93
CA MET A 221 16.80 2.88 1.54
C MET A 221 15.39 3.44 1.32
N ASP A 222 14.34 2.79 1.87
CA ASP A 222 12.97 3.31 1.86
C ASP A 222 12.93 4.75 2.42
N LEU A 223 13.62 5.00 3.54
CA LEU A 223 13.67 6.32 4.19
C LEU A 223 14.47 7.35 3.40
N TRP A 224 15.61 6.99 2.84
CA TRP A 224 16.39 7.91 1.99
C TRP A 224 15.62 8.33 0.74
N ILE A 225 14.87 7.41 0.11
CA ILE A 225 14.00 7.74 -1.01
C ILE A 225 12.90 8.70 -0.55
N LEU A 226 12.28 8.43 0.60
CA LEU A 226 11.26 9.31 1.16
C LEU A 226 11.82 10.72 1.49
N LYS A 227 13.07 10.79 1.98
CA LYS A 227 13.80 12.04 2.19
C LYS A 227 14.12 12.75 0.88
N LEU A 228 14.51 12.01 -0.15
CA LEU A 228 14.69 12.58 -1.48
C LEU A 228 13.38 13.20 -1.99
N ILE A 229 12.25 12.52 -1.78
CA ILE A 229 10.90 13.00 -2.13
C ILE A 229 10.56 14.29 -1.40
N SER A 230 10.83 14.38 -0.09
CA SER A 230 10.42 15.53 0.72
C SER A 230 11.07 16.85 0.30
N PHE A 231 12.27 16.80 -0.28
CA PHE A 231 12.95 18.00 -0.76
C PHE A 231 12.25 18.64 -1.97
N SER A 232 12.15 19.96 -1.93
CA SER A 232 11.75 20.79 -3.05
C SER A 232 12.85 20.89 -4.12
N LYS A 233 12.49 21.43 -5.29
CA LYS A 233 13.46 21.75 -6.36
C LYS A 233 14.53 22.76 -5.91
N ALA A 234 14.22 23.64 -4.95
CA ALA A 234 15.12 24.67 -4.46
C ALA A 234 16.25 24.10 -3.57
N GLU A 235 16.02 22.99 -2.89
CA GLU A 235 16.95 22.36 -1.93
C GLU A 235 17.98 21.45 -2.63
N ARG A 236 18.60 21.96 -3.71
CA ARG A 236 19.42 21.15 -4.63
C ARG A 236 20.66 20.52 -4.00
N SER A 237 21.31 21.22 -3.07
CA SER A 237 22.46 20.67 -2.34
C SER A 237 22.05 19.45 -1.52
N ASP A 238 20.90 19.54 -0.85
CA ASP A 238 20.50 18.61 0.19
C ASP A 238 19.98 17.31 -0.43
N TRP A 239 19.14 17.43 -1.46
CA TRP A 239 18.69 16.24 -2.17
C TRP A 239 19.83 15.56 -2.95
N LYS A 240 20.85 16.30 -3.43
CA LYS A 240 22.05 15.69 -4.04
C LYS A 240 22.87 14.90 -3.01
N HIS A 241 22.96 15.39 -1.78
CA HIS A 241 23.63 14.65 -0.71
C HIS A 241 22.92 13.33 -0.42
N THR A 242 21.59 13.35 -0.23
CA THR A 242 20.79 12.13 -0.07
C THR A 242 20.90 11.21 -1.27
N TRP A 243 20.92 11.76 -2.49
CA TRP A 243 21.11 10.99 -3.70
C TRP A 243 22.44 10.24 -3.73
N ASN A 244 23.53 10.85 -3.29
CA ASN A 244 24.83 10.19 -3.24
C ASN A 244 24.81 8.96 -2.32
N HIS A 245 24.13 9.03 -1.17
CA HIS A 245 23.92 7.87 -0.30
C HIS A 245 23.17 6.75 -1.01
N ILE A 246 22.05 7.08 -1.66
CA ILE A 246 21.26 6.11 -2.44
C ILE A 246 22.12 5.44 -3.51
N THR A 247 22.91 6.21 -4.27
CA THR A 247 23.76 5.65 -5.34
C THR A 247 24.88 4.76 -4.82
N THR A 248 25.46 5.08 -3.67
CA THR A 248 26.55 4.30 -3.07
C THR A 248 26.08 2.88 -2.74
N HIS A 249 24.81 2.73 -2.39
CA HIS A 249 24.21 1.48 -1.96
C HIS A 249 23.34 0.81 -3.04
N TRP A 250 23.20 1.41 -4.23
CA TRP A 250 22.24 0.96 -5.26
C TRP A 250 22.42 -0.50 -5.70
N ASN A 251 23.68 -0.96 -5.74
CA ASN A 251 24.06 -2.30 -6.20
C ASN A 251 24.09 -3.34 -5.08
N ASP A 252 23.63 -3.00 -3.88
CA ASP A 252 23.52 -3.96 -2.79
C ASP A 252 22.45 -5.02 -3.12
N VAL A 253 22.84 -6.30 -2.99
CA VAL A 253 22.00 -7.46 -3.32
C VAL A 253 20.77 -7.52 -2.43
N CYS A 254 20.84 -7.02 -1.19
CA CYS A 254 19.67 -7.02 -0.31
C CYS A 254 18.51 -6.16 -0.85
N LEU A 255 18.80 -5.21 -1.75
CA LEU A 255 17.80 -4.30 -2.31
C LEU A 255 17.10 -4.85 -3.56
N ASP A 256 17.57 -5.96 -4.11
CA ASP A 256 17.11 -6.51 -5.39
C ASP A 256 15.59 -6.73 -5.41
N SER A 257 15.03 -7.26 -4.32
CA SER A 257 13.59 -7.56 -4.18
C SER A 257 12.69 -6.30 -4.26
N LYS A 258 13.24 -5.12 -3.97
CA LYS A 258 12.54 -3.84 -4.02
C LYS A 258 12.99 -2.92 -5.15
N ARG A 259 14.00 -3.29 -5.93
CA ARG A 259 14.60 -2.41 -6.95
C ARG A 259 13.57 -1.80 -7.91
N ALA A 260 12.59 -2.58 -8.38
CA ALA A 260 11.52 -2.07 -9.24
C ALA A 260 10.68 -0.96 -8.58
N VAL A 261 10.40 -1.08 -7.28
CA VAL A 261 9.66 -0.06 -6.51
C VAL A 261 10.52 1.18 -6.31
N TYR A 262 11.81 1.01 -6.03
CA TYR A 262 12.75 2.13 -5.91
C TYR A 262 12.91 2.90 -7.22
N VAL A 263 13.03 2.21 -8.35
CA VAL A 263 13.06 2.85 -9.67
C VAL A 263 11.80 3.68 -9.89
N HIS A 264 10.63 3.13 -9.57
CA HIS A 264 9.36 3.88 -9.67
C HIS A 264 9.38 5.15 -8.79
N ASN A 265 9.65 5.02 -7.50
CA ASN A 265 9.61 6.15 -6.55
C ASN A 265 10.67 7.22 -6.87
N LEU A 266 11.89 6.82 -7.21
CA LEU A 266 12.96 7.73 -7.63
C LEU A 266 12.59 8.46 -8.92
N THR A 267 11.99 7.76 -9.88
CA THR A 267 11.54 8.36 -11.13
C THR A 267 10.51 9.47 -10.87
N MET A 268 9.50 9.20 -10.06
CA MET A 268 8.50 10.19 -9.66
C MET A 268 9.17 11.38 -8.93
N ALA A 269 10.06 11.11 -7.97
CA ALA A 269 10.76 12.13 -7.19
C ALA A 269 11.63 13.07 -8.05
N PHE A 270 12.34 12.53 -9.05
CA PHE A 270 13.15 13.33 -9.97
C PHE A 270 12.30 14.09 -10.99
N PHE A 271 11.14 13.55 -11.37
CA PHE A 271 10.21 14.25 -12.25
C PHE A 271 9.67 15.51 -11.58
N GLU A 272 9.26 15.45 -10.30
CA GLU A 272 8.84 16.66 -9.55
C GLU A 272 9.95 17.72 -9.45
N LYS A 273 11.21 17.28 -9.42
CA LYS A 273 12.38 18.16 -9.37
C LYS A 273 12.80 18.68 -10.76
N ASP A 274 12.06 18.32 -11.81
CA ASP A 274 12.31 18.72 -13.20
C ASP A 274 13.68 18.25 -13.72
N GLU A 275 14.18 17.11 -13.21
CA GLU A 275 15.46 16.49 -13.62
C GLU A 275 15.22 15.45 -14.74
N LEU A 276 14.63 15.89 -15.86
CA LEU A 276 14.12 15.03 -16.94
C LEU A 276 15.18 14.07 -17.52
N LYS A 277 16.46 14.47 -17.59
CA LYS A 277 17.54 13.60 -18.06
C LYS A 277 17.78 12.42 -17.12
N THR A 278 17.66 12.64 -15.81
CA THR A 278 17.79 11.60 -14.79
C THR A 278 16.58 10.67 -14.83
N VAL A 279 15.38 11.24 -14.96
CA VAL A 279 14.14 10.49 -15.14
C VAL A 279 14.23 9.57 -16.36
N ALA A 280 14.66 10.09 -17.51
CA ALA A 280 14.80 9.31 -18.74
C ALA A 280 15.74 8.10 -18.58
N ARG A 281 16.86 8.25 -17.85
CA ARG A 281 17.78 7.13 -17.58
C ARG A 281 17.10 6.02 -16.77
N TRP A 282 16.28 6.37 -15.78
CA TRP A 282 15.54 5.38 -15.00
C TRP A 282 14.46 4.70 -15.81
N LEU A 283 13.71 5.47 -16.58
CA LEU A 283 12.68 4.95 -17.48
C LEU A 283 13.26 4.00 -18.54
N GLU A 284 14.50 4.22 -18.99
CA GLU A 284 15.21 3.32 -19.91
C GLU A 284 15.52 1.95 -19.29
N THR A 285 15.51 1.81 -17.96
CA THR A 285 15.70 0.53 -17.26
C THR A 285 14.41 -0.27 -17.07
N VAL A 286 13.25 0.30 -17.45
CA VAL A 286 11.95 -0.38 -17.35
C VAL A 286 11.90 -1.50 -18.40
N PRO A 287 11.83 -2.78 -17.99
CA PRO A 287 11.93 -3.90 -18.92
C PRO A 287 10.65 -4.15 -19.71
N ASP A 288 9.50 -3.79 -19.15
CA ASP A 288 8.18 -4.03 -19.75
C ASP A 288 7.19 -2.93 -19.36
N TRP A 289 6.90 -2.04 -20.32
CA TRP A 289 5.93 -0.97 -20.14
C TRP A 289 4.52 -1.50 -19.88
N SER A 290 4.17 -2.69 -20.38
CA SER A 290 2.82 -3.25 -20.25
C SER A 290 2.39 -3.42 -18.79
N ARG A 291 3.35 -3.66 -17.88
CA ARG A 291 3.15 -3.88 -16.43
C ARG A 291 3.43 -2.66 -15.56
N THR A 292 3.74 -1.51 -16.16
CA THR A 292 3.99 -0.28 -15.40
C THR A 292 2.69 0.43 -15.02
N SER A 293 2.68 1.03 -13.83
CA SER A 293 1.59 1.89 -13.39
C SER A 293 1.41 3.05 -14.35
N LEU A 294 0.18 3.51 -14.50
CA LEU A 294 -0.10 4.59 -15.43
C LEU A 294 0.66 5.87 -15.08
N ALA A 295 0.78 6.22 -13.78
CA ALA A 295 1.54 7.40 -13.38
C ALA A 295 2.97 7.38 -13.95
N LEU A 296 3.64 6.22 -13.90
CA LEU A 296 4.98 6.06 -14.48
C LEU A 296 4.97 6.17 -16.01
N ARG A 297 3.93 5.67 -16.68
CA ARG A 297 3.76 5.82 -18.13
C ARG A 297 3.53 7.27 -18.55
N LEU A 298 2.70 8.02 -17.82
CA LEU A 298 2.48 9.44 -18.08
C LEU A 298 3.77 10.24 -17.87
N VAL A 299 4.50 9.95 -16.79
CA VAL A 299 5.85 10.49 -16.57
C VAL A 299 6.77 10.17 -17.75
N ALA A 300 6.72 8.93 -18.26
CA ALA A 300 7.54 8.52 -19.40
C ALA A 300 7.18 9.28 -20.68
N ILE A 301 5.90 9.38 -21.00
CA ILE A 301 5.39 10.11 -22.16
C ILE A 301 5.83 11.57 -22.11
N VAL A 302 5.59 12.24 -20.97
CA VAL A 302 5.95 13.65 -20.79
C VAL A 302 7.47 13.83 -20.86
N THR A 303 8.24 12.94 -20.22
CA THR A 303 9.70 13.01 -20.23
C THR A 303 10.27 12.81 -21.63
N PHE A 304 9.88 11.74 -22.32
CA PHE A 304 10.41 11.42 -23.65
C PHE A 304 9.93 12.41 -24.70
N SER A 305 8.71 12.93 -24.61
CA SER A 305 8.27 14.03 -25.46
C SER A 305 9.13 15.28 -25.28
N ARG A 306 9.42 15.70 -24.03
CA ARG A 306 10.21 16.90 -23.76
C ARG A 306 11.68 16.76 -24.12
N LEU A 307 12.18 15.53 -24.18
CA LEU A 307 13.55 15.21 -24.57
C LEU A 307 13.68 14.79 -26.05
N ASP A 308 12.60 14.90 -26.82
CA ASP A 308 12.55 14.53 -28.25
C ASP A 308 13.02 13.08 -28.53
N LYS A 309 12.71 12.15 -27.63
CA LYS A 309 13.04 10.72 -27.75
C LYS A 309 11.86 9.93 -28.35
N MET A 310 11.53 10.20 -29.61
CA MET A 310 10.34 9.66 -30.28
C MET A 310 10.29 8.12 -30.32
N ASP A 311 11.43 7.44 -30.51
CA ASP A 311 11.52 5.98 -30.48
C ASP A 311 11.15 5.38 -29.11
N ARG A 312 11.40 6.11 -28.02
CA ARG A 312 11.03 5.69 -26.67
C ARG A 312 9.59 6.05 -26.33
N LEU A 313 9.13 7.19 -26.83
CA LEU A 313 7.76 7.64 -26.68
C LEU A 313 6.77 6.64 -27.29
N SER A 314 7.04 6.14 -28.50
CA SER A 314 6.17 5.16 -29.17
C SER A 314 6.01 3.88 -28.34
N LEU A 315 7.09 3.38 -27.72
CA LEU A 315 7.04 2.21 -26.83
C LEU A 315 6.13 2.40 -25.61
N CYS A 316 5.98 3.63 -25.11
CA CYS A 316 5.15 3.93 -23.95
C CYS A 316 3.66 4.02 -24.30
N LEU A 317 3.34 4.34 -25.56
CA LEU A 317 1.98 4.53 -26.06
C LEU A 317 1.31 3.21 -26.46
N VAL A 318 2.11 2.19 -26.80
CA VAL A 318 1.64 0.81 -27.03
C VAL A 318 1.18 0.20 -25.69
N SER A 319 -0.13 0.03 -25.51
CA SER A 319 -0.67 -0.67 -24.33
C SER A 319 -1.94 -1.44 -24.66
N ASN A 320 -2.10 -2.57 -23.97
CA ASN A 320 -3.30 -3.41 -23.98
C ASN A 320 -4.44 -2.86 -23.08
N THR A 321 -4.28 -1.65 -22.52
CA THR A 321 -5.32 -1.04 -21.66
C THR A 321 -6.21 -0.13 -22.51
N ASP A 322 -6.95 -0.76 -23.42
CA ASP A 322 -8.10 -0.19 -24.13
C ASP A 322 -9.39 -0.44 -23.35
N ASP A 323 -9.36 -0.27 -22.02
CA ASP A 323 -10.57 -0.34 -21.21
C ASP A 323 -11.09 1.09 -20.96
N PRO A 324 -12.17 1.52 -21.64
CA PRO A 324 -12.79 2.83 -21.41
C PRO A 324 -13.37 2.96 -19.99
N GLY A 325 -13.56 1.86 -19.26
CA GLY A 325 -13.97 1.84 -17.86
C GLY A 325 -12.86 2.24 -16.89
N ASN A 326 -11.60 2.32 -17.35
CA ASN A 326 -10.50 2.81 -16.53
C ASN A 326 -10.60 4.34 -16.38
N PRO A 327 -10.72 4.90 -15.16
CA PRO A 327 -10.80 6.35 -14.93
C PRO A 327 -9.63 7.14 -15.52
N GLN A 328 -8.55 6.44 -15.85
CA GLN A 328 -7.32 7.03 -16.34
C GLN A 328 -7.06 6.78 -17.84
N TYR A 329 -7.98 6.11 -18.55
CA TYR A 329 -7.99 5.97 -20.01
C TYR A 329 -7.87 7.32 -20.76
N PRO A 330 -8.55 8.41 -20.33
CA PRO A 330 -8.52 9.67 -21.08
C PRO A 330 -7.12 10.26 -21.28
N TYR A 331 -6.23 10.09 -20.30
CA TYR A 331 -4.85 10.59 -20.37
C TYR A 331 -4.03 9.93 -21.49
N LEU A 332 -4.04 8.60 -21.55
CA LEU A 332 -3.32 7.86 -22.60
C LEU A 332 -3.97 8.08 -23.96
N HIS A 333 -5.29 8.12 -24.01
CA HIS A 333 -6.02 8.37 -25.24
C HIS A 333 -5.58 9.70 -25.86
N TYR A 334 -5.55 10.77 -25.08
CA TYR A 334 -5.07 12.08 -25.53
C TYR A 334 -3.65 12.01 -26.13
N PHE A 335 -2.71 11.36 -25.45
CA PHE A 335 -1.35 11.27 -25.96
C PHE A 335 -1.23 10.42 -27.23
N ARG A 336 -2.04 9.36 -27.39
CA ARG A 336 -2.11 8.63 -28.66
C ARG A 336 -2.67 9.48 -29.79
N LEU A 337 -3.72 10.28 -29.52
CA LEU A 337 -4.24 11.23 -30.51
C LEU A 337 -3.15 12.23 -30.96
N LYS A 338 -2.33 12.71 -30.01
CA LYS A 338 -1.25 13.66 -30.24
C LYS A 338 -0.09 13.07 -31.04
N TYR A 339 0.42 11.91 -30.64
CA TYR A 339 1.69 11.38 -31.15
C TYR A 339 1.56 10.25 -32.18
N GLU A 340 0.52 9.40 -32.09
CA GLU A 340 0.33 8.30 -33.06
C GLU A 340 -0.53 8.75 -34.24
N LYS A 341 -1.65 9.43 -33.94
CA LYS A 341 -2.60 9.85 -34.99
C LYS A 341 -2.28 11.23 -35.59
N GLY A 342 -1.44 12.02 -34.91
CA GLY A 342 -1.04 13.35 -35.38
C GLY A 342 -2.22 14.29 -35.63
N LEU A 343 -3.25 14.25 -34.78
CA LEU A 343 -4.45 15.05 -34.97
C LEU A 343 -4.18 16.55 -34.84
N ASN A 344 -5.03 17.38 -35.48
CA ASN A 344 -4.90 18.82 -35.44
C ASN A 344 -5.18 19.41 -34.04
N ALA A 345 -4.70 20.63 -33.81
CA ALA A 345 -4.77 21.30 -32.51
C ALA A 345 -6.21 21.48 -31.99
N ASP A 346 -7.20 21.66 -32.87
CA ASP A 346 -8.61 21.78 -32.48
C ASP A 346 -9.15 20.47 -31.88
N THR A 347 -8.84 19.32 -32.50
CA THR A 347 -9.29 18.01 -32.00
C THR A 347 -8.60 17.63 -30.71
N LEU A 348 -7.30 17.95 -30.58
CA LEU A 348 -6.54 17.75 -29.36
C LEU A 348 -7.04 18.65 -28.23
N LEU A 349 -7.39 19.91 -28.53
CA LEU A 349 -7.95 20.85 -27.56
C LEU A 349 -9.30 20.36 -27.04
N ASP A 350 -10.19 19.88 -27.92
CA ASP A 350 -11.49 19.35 -27.53
C ASP A 350 -11.35 18.12 -26.61
N ALA A 351 -10.49 17.16 -26.96
CA ALA A 351 -10.23 15.97 -26.14
C ALA A 351 -9.60 16.35 -24.78
N LEU A 352 -8.63 17.27 -24.78
CA LEU A 352 -7.99 17.71 -23.55
C LEU A 352 -8.97 18.44 -22.63
N ALA A 353 -9.81 19.33 -23.15
CA ALA A 353 -10.74 20.13 -22.35
C ALA A 353 -11.93 19.31 -21.83
N LYS A 354 -12.45 18.35 -22.61
CA LYS A 354 -13.64 17.56 -22.23
C LYS A 354 -13.29 16.32 -21.42
N ASP A 355 -12.22 15.62 -21.80
CA ASP A 355 -11.97 14.26 -21.30
C ASP A 355 -10.83 14.21 -20.28
N VAL A 356 -9.79 15.05 -20.45
CA VAL A 356 -8.59 15.00 -19.60
C VAL A 356 -8.62 16.02 -18.47
N TRP A 357 -8.90 17.29 -18.77
CA TRP A 357 -8.79 18.39 -17.82
C TRP A 357 -9.70 18.24 -16.58
N PRO A 358 -10.97 17.78 -16.70
CA PRO A 358 -11.81 17.57 -15.52
C PRO A 358 -11.23 16.57 -14.52
N LEU A 359 -10.39 15.64 -15.00
CA LEU A 359 -9.70 14.65 -14.17
C LEU A 359 -8.36 15.19 -13.65
N ALA A 360 -7.66 15.97 -14.47
CA ALA A 360 -6.30 16.42 -14.20
C ALA A 360 -6.22 17.64 -13.28
N ARG A 361 -7.22 18.54 -13.30
CA ARG A 361 -7.11 19.87 -12.69
C ARG A 361 -6.84 19.85 -11.18
N ASP A 362 -7.32 18.81 -10.51
CA ASP A 362 -7.18 18.63 -9.06
C ASP A 362 -6.01 17.67 -8.72
N ASP A 363 -5.33 17.13 -9.73
CA ASP A 363 -4.14 16.28 -9.58
C ASP A 363 -2.88 17.17 -9.46
N SER A 364 -2.22 17.10 -8.30
CA SER A 364 -1.05 17.93 -7.99
C SER A 364 0.15 17.67 -8.91
N PHE A 365 0.23 16.49 -9.52
CA PHE A 365 1.37 16.05 -10.31
C PHE A 365 1.14 16.30 -11.81
N PHE A 366 -0.05 15.98 -12.31
CA PHE A 366 -0.38 16.07 -13.73
C PHE A 366 -1.16 17.33 -14.10
N GLY A 367 -1.86 17.97 -13.17
CA GLY A 367 -2.58 19.23 -13.40
C GLY A 367 -1.70 20.29 -14.06
N PRO A 368 -0.52 20.65 -13.51
CA PRO A 368 0.38 21.63 -14.12
C PRO A 368 0.92 21.23 -15.50
N VAL A 369 0.99 19.92 -15.80
CA VAL A 369 1.42 19.42 -17.11
C VAL A 369 0.32 19.67 -18.14
N PHE A 370 -0.90 19.25 -17.85
CA PHE A 370 -2.02 19.39 -18.78
C PHE A 370 -2.52 20.83 -18.89
N GLU A 371 -2.36 21.64 -17.84
CA GLU A 371 -2.63 23.08 -17.92
C GLU A 371 -1.73 23.76 -18.95
N ARG A 372 -0.45 23.38 -18.98
CA ARG A 372 0.50 23.89 -19.98
C ARG A 372 0.13 23.46 -21.39
N GLU A 373 -0.20 22.19 -21.57
CA GLU A 373 -0.66 21.65 -22.86
C GLU A 373 -1.92 22.40 -23.35
N LEU A 374 -2.87 22.67 -22.45
CA LEU A 374 -4.10 23.38 -22.76
C LEU A 374 -3.81 24.83 -23.17
N ARG A 375 -2.93 25.52 -22.44
CA ARG A 375 -2.49 26.87 -22.79
C ARG A 375 -1.80 26.92 -24.16
N GLU A 376 -0.91 25.98 -24.45
CA GLU A 376 -0.20 25.90 -25.73
C GLU A 376 -1.17 25.67 -26.90
N LEU A 377 -2.12 24.74 -26.76
CA LEU A 377 -3.13 24.47 -27.79
C LEU A 377 -4.11 25.65 -27.98
N VAL A 378 -4.49 26.34 -26.90
CA VAL A 378 -5.32 27.57 -26.99
C VAL A 378 -4.60 28.67 -27.76
N ILE A 379 -3.29 28.86 -27.52
CA ILE A 379 -2.47 29.83 -28.26
C ILE A 379 -2.41 29.46 -29.74
N GLN A 380 -2.19 28.18 -30.06
CA GLN A 380 -2.11 27.69 -31.44
C GLN A 380 -3.44 27.83 -32.20
N THR A 381 -4.57 27.58 -31.54
CA THR A 381 -5.91 27.65 -32.15
C THR A 381 -6.50 29.06 -32.14
N ARG A 382 -5.83 30.05 -31.53
CA ARG A 382 -6.34 31.43 -31.32
C ARG A 382 -7.71 31.49 -30.62
N ARG A 383 -8.13 30.42 -29.92
CA ARG A 383 -9.42 30.35 -29.21
C ARG A 383 -9.28 30.91 -27.79
N TYR A 384 -9.17 32.23 -27.66
CA TYR A 384 -9.03 32.92 -26.35
C TYR A 384 -10.21 32.71 -25.37
N ARG A 385 -11.37 32.20 -25.83
CA ARG A 385 -12.57 32.01 -25.00
C ARG A 385 -12.50 30.87 -23.97
N LEU A 386 -11.57 29.92 -24.11
CA LEU A 386 -11.45 28.79 -23.18
C LEU A 386 -10.74 29.16 -21.86
N LEU A 387 -9.85 30.17 -21.88
CA LEU A 387 -9.19 30.68 -20.67
C LEU A 387 -10.13 31.44 -19.72
N THR A 388 -11.31 31.87 -20.20
CA THR A 388 -12.30 32.60 -19.38
C THR A 388 -13.33 31.70 -18.70
N LEU A 389 -13.28 30.37 -18.90
CA LEU A 389 -14.20 29.39 -18.30
C LEU A 389 -13.50 28.35 -17.40
N LEU A 390 -12.18 28.42 -17.29
CA LEU A 390 -11.37 27.78 -16.24
C LEU A 390 -11.23 28.75 -15.07
#